data_AF-A0A417R469-F1
#
_entry.id   AF-A0A417R469-F1
#
_cell.length_a   1.000
_cell.length_b   1.000
_cell.length_c   1.000
_cell.angle_alpha   90.00
_cell.angle_beta   90.00
_cell.angle_gamma   90.00
#
_symmetry.space_group_name_H-M   'P 1'
#
loop_
_entity.id
_entity.type
_entity.pdbx_description
1 polymer ?
#
loop_
_entity_poly.entity_id
_entity_poly.type
_entity_poly.pdbx_seq_one_letter_code
_entity_poly.pdbx_strand_id
1 'polypeptide(L)'
;MFFTGIRVDELVTLKHSDFEGNTIKIRRTETRVRVNESHYEYLVKEFPKSSAGVRTIIIPDSYAWIAAKLQECTAFQEFVFVSESGTRMTTNVIRRRMEKSCKARNLHRSRRIKQEEHTEVFCWTIMWTNVW
;
A
#
# COMPACT_ATOMS: atom_id res chain seq x y z
N MET A 1 1.76 -4.91 -3.71
CA MET A 1 2.43 -5.76 -2.70
C MET A 1 2.59 -7.19 -3.21
N PHE A 2 1.51 -7.89 -3.55
CA PHE A 2 1.58 -9.29 -4.00
C PHE A 2 2.19 -9.48 -5.39
N PHE A 3 1.84 -8.63 -6.35
CA PHE A 3 2.36 -8.71 -7.72
C PHE A 3 3.74 -8.08 -7.89
N THR A 4 3.99 -7.01 -7.13
CA THR A 4 5.09 -6.10 -7.37
C THR A 4 6.20 -6.20 -6.33
N GLY A 5 5.98 -6.91 -5.22
CA GLY A 5 6.91 -6.97 -4.10
C GLY A 5 7.16 -5.64 -3.38
N ILE A 6 6.40 -4.59 -3.70
CA ILE A 6 6.48 -3.30 -2.99
C ILE A 6 6.18 -3.51 -1.50
N ARG A 7 6.99 -2.89 -0.64
CA ARG A 7 6.78 -2.96 0.80
C ARG A 7 5.61 -2.07 1.20
N VAL A 8 4.96 -2.41 2.30
CA VAL A 8 3.77 -1.68 2.76
C VAL A 8 4.06 -0.23 3.16
N ASP A 9 5.25 0.02 3.72
CA ASP A 9 5.73 1.34 4.13
C ASP A 9 6.05 2.26 2.93
N GLU A 10 6.45 1.68 1.80
CA GLU A 10 6.61 2.40 0.52
C GLU A 10 5.23 2.63 -0.14
N LEU A 11 4.37 1.61 -0.12
CA LEU A 11 3.03 1.62 -0.72
C LEU A 11 2.16 2.78 -0.21
N VAL A 12 2.11 2.97 1.12
CA VAL A 12 1.29 4.00 1.76
C VAL A 12 1.80 5.43 1.54
N THR A 13 2.92 5.59 0.84
CA THR A 13 3.53 6.89 0.52
C THR A 13 3.54 7.20 -0.97
N LEU A 14 2.93 6.33 -1.79
CA LEU A 14 2.82 6.55 -3.23
C LEU A 14 1.92 7.76 -3.52
N LYS A 15 2.43 8.66 -4.35
CA LYS A 15 1.69 9.77 -4.93
C LYS A 15 1.29 9.43 -6.36
N HIS A 16 0.29 10.12 -6.90
CA HIS A 16 -0.11 9.93 -8.31
C HIS A 16 1.03 10.22 -9.29
N SER A 17 1.88 11.19 -8.97
CA SER A 17 3.05 11.55 -9.78
C SER A 17 4.17 10.49 -9.80
N ASP A 18 4.09 9.47 -8.93
CA ASP A 18 5.06 8.37 -8.92
C ASP A 18 4.72 7.28 -9.96
N PHE A 19 3.53 7.33 -10.58
CA PHE A 19 3.09 6.39 -11.61
C PHE A 19 3.44 6.88 -13.01
N GLU A 20 4.00 5.99 -13.83
CA GLU A 20 4.31 6.24 -15.24
C GLU A 20 3.93 5.00 -16.05
N GLY A 21 2.74 5.02 -16.64
CA GLY A 21 2.15 3.87 -17.33
C GLY A 21 1.98 2.67 -16.40
N ASN A 22 2.60 1.54 -16.75
CA ASN A 22 2.64 0.33 -15.93
C ASN A 22 3.79 0.31 -14.90
N THR A 23 4.52 1.41 -14.73
CA THR A 23 5.65 1.50 -13.79
C THR A 23 5.35 2.41 -12.60
N ILE A 24 5.97 2.10 -11.45
CA ILE A 24 5.86 2.86 -10.21
C ILE A 24 7.27 3.21 -9.72
N LYS A 25 7.53 4.50 -9.54
CA LYS A 25 8.81 5.02 -9.01
C LYS A 25 8.76 5.06 -7.48
N ILE A 26 9.52 4.20 -6.82
CA ILE A 26 9.62 4.18 -5.36
C ILE A 26 10.63 5.23 -4.92
N ARG A 27 10.13 6.26 -4.23
CA ARG A 27 10.94 7.40 -3.75
C ARG A 27 10.80 7.63 -2.25
N ARG A 28 9.68 7.21 -1.67
CA ARG A 28 9.28 7.55 -0.30
C ARG A 28 9.11 6.30 0.55
N THR A 29 9.23 6.49 1.85
CA THR A 29 8.97 5.44 2.84
C THR A 29 8.36 6.04 4.09
N GLU A 30 7.37 5.36 4.66
CA GLU A 30 6.84 5.70 5.97
C GLU A 30 7.79 5.23 7.07
N THR A 31 8.10 6.12 8.01
CA THR A 31 8.83 5.79 9.23
C THR A 31 7.96 6.05 10.44
N ARG A 32 7.91 5.07 11.34
CA ARG A 32 7.26 5.20 12.65
C ARG A 32 8.26 5.74 13.67
N VAL A 33 7.92 6.86 14.31
CA VAL A 33 8.71 7.50 15.36
C VAL A 33 7.94 7.45 16.66
N ARG A 34 8.60 7.07 17.75
CA ARG A 34 8.00 7.10 19.09
C ARG A 34 8.14 8.53 19.63
N VAL A 35 7.01 9.16 19.92
CA VAL A 35 6.98 10.55 20.41
C VAL A 35 6.91 10.59 21.94
N ASN A 36 6.18 9.64 22.53
CA ASN A 36 6.15 9.43 23.97
C ASN A 36 5.93 7.95 24.29
N GLU A 37 5.75 7.59 25.56
CA GLU A 37 5.71 6.19 25.96
C GLU A 37 4.58 5.38 25.30
N SER A 38 3.45 6.00 24.96
CA SER A 38 2.27 5.34 24.40
C SER A 38 1.93 5.73 22.96
N HIS A 39 2.52 6.81 22.43
CA HIS A 39 2.17 7.40 21.15
C HIS A 39 3.28 7.26 20.11
N TYR A 40 2.86 6.96 18.89
CA TYR A 40 3.73 6.86 17.73
C TYR A 40 3.17 7.69 16.59
N GLU A 41 4.05 8.48 15.99
CA GLU A 41 3.76 9.22 14.77
C GLU A 41 4.30 8.51 13.55
N TYR A 42 3.61 8.70 12.42
CA TYR A 42 3.94 8.09 11.14
C TYR A 42 4.33 9.20 10.17
N LEU A 43 5.63 9.32 9.95
CA LEU A 43 6.22 10.37 9.12
C LEU A 43 6.56 9.82 7.73
N VAL A 44 6.32 10.62 6.71
CA VAL A 44 6.76 10.32 5.35
C VAL A 44 8.17 10.87 5.17
N LYS A 45 9.12 10.00 4.81
CA LYS A 45 10.44 10.44 4.37
C LYS A 45 10.43 10.56 2.85
N GLU A 46 10.69 11.76 2.34
CA GLU A 46 10.73 12.06 0.91
C GLU A 46 11.88 11.36 0.17
N PHE A 47 12.89 10.90 0.90
CA PHE A 47 14.00 10.11 0.39
C PHE A 47 14.07 8.76 1.10
N PRO A 48 14.39 7.67 0.38
CA PRO A 48 14.54 6.37 1.01
C PRO A 48 15.77 6.35 1.91
N LYS A 49 15.78 5.43 2.89
CA LYS A 49 16.87 5.31 3.87
C LYS A 49 18.24 4.99 3.25
N SER A 50 18.27 4.44 2.03
CA SER A 50 19.50 4.10 1.30
C SER A 50 19.27 4.19 -0.21
N SER A 51 20.36 4.23 -0.99
CA SER A 51 20.32 4.23 -2.47
C SER A 51 19.54 3.05 -3.05
N ALA A 52 19.59 1.88 -2.39
CA ALA A 52 18.83 0.69 -2.76
C ALA A 52 17.30 0.85 -2.63
N GLY A 53 16.82 1.91 -1.97
CA GLY A 53 15.41 2.21 -1.84
C GLY A 53 14.83 3.01 -3.02
N VAL A 54 15.67 3.64 -3.85
CA VAL A 54 15.22 4.28 -5.09
C VAL A 54 15.17 3.20 -6.17
N ARG A 55 13.96 2.78 -6.55
CA ARG A 55 13.79 1.77 -7.61
C ARG A 55 12.51 1.98 -8.37
N THR A 56 12.50 1.54 -9.61
CA THR A 56 11.28 1.45 -10.43
C THR A 56 10.74 0.04 -10.37
N ILE A 57 9.47 -0.09 -10.06
CA ILE A 57 8.74 -1.35 -10.03
C ILE A 57 7.87 -1.41 -11.29
N ILE A 58 7.87 -2.56 -11.95
CA ILE A 58 7.02 -2.82 -13.11
C ILE A 58 5.79 -3.60 -12.65
N ILE A 59 4.60 -3.11 -12.99
CA ILE A 59 3.35 -3.84 -12.85
C ILE A 59 3.23 -4.73 -14.10
N PRO A 60 3.07 -6.05 -13.97
CA PRO A 60 2.85 -6.91 -15.13
C PRO A 60 1.61 -6.46 -15.91
N ASP A 61 1.64 -6.59 -17.24
CA ASP A 61 0.59 -6.04 -18.10
C ASP A 61 -0.81 -6.62 -17.80
N SER A 62 -0.88 -7.88 -17.35
CA SER A 62 -2.12 -8.52 -16.87
C SER A 62 -2.79 -7.79 -15.71
N TYR A 63 -2.04 -6.95 -14.99
CA TYR A 63 -2.49 -6.16 -13.84
C TYR A 63 -2.36 -4.65 -14.07
N ALA A 64 -2.07 -4.20 -15.29
CA ALA A 64 -1.93 -2.77 -15.60
C ALA A 64 -3.20 -1.95 -15.27
N TRP A 65 -4.38 -2.60 -15.33
CA TRP A 65 -5.66 -2.00 -14.94
C TRP A 65 -5.69 -1.50 -13.49
N ILE A 66 -4.89 -2.08 -12.59
CA ILE A 66 -4.81 -1.66 -11.19
C ILE A 66 -4.27 -0.23 -11.08
N ALA A 67 -3.25 0.12 -11.87
CA ALA A 67 -2.71 1.48 -11.87
C ALA A 67 -3.74 2.50 -12.34
N ALA A 68 -4.49 2.19 -13.41
CA ALA A 68 -5.57 3.04 -13.90
C ALA A 68 -6.66 3.22 -12.84
N LYS A 69 -7.11 2.14 -12.20
CA LYS A 69 -8.14 2.22 -11.14
C LYS A 69 -7.70 3.01 -9.93
N LEU A 70 -6.45 2.85 -9.50
CA LEU A 70 -5.90 3.64 -8.40
C LEU A 70 -5.86 5.14 -8.74
N GLN A 71 -5.57 5.51 -9.99
CA GLN A 71 -5.60 6.90 -10.42
C GLN A 71 -7.01 7.49 -10.45
N GLU A 72 -8.01 6.71 -10.86
CA GLU A 72 -9.42 7.14 -10.89
C GLU A 72 -10.00 7.35 -9.48
N CYS A 73 -9.73 6.45 -8.54
CA CYS A 73 -10.35 6.49 -7.21
C CYS A 73 -9.93 7.70 -6.36
N THR A 74 -8.74 8.26 -6.59
CA THR A 74 -8.15 9.29 -5.72
C THR A 74 -7.61 10.49 -6.49
N ALA A 75 -8.18 10.79 -7.66
CA ALA A 75 -7.68 11.80 -8.62
C ALA A 75 -7.41 13.21 -8.02
N PHE A 76 -8.04 13.58 -6.91
CA PHE A 76 -7.89 14.90 -6.26
C PHE A 76 -6.97 14.90 -5.04
N GLN A 77 -6.36 13.77 -4.70
CA GLN A 77 -5.60 13.59 -3.47
C GLN A 77 -4.11 13.48 -3.79
N GLU A 78 -3.26 13.94 -2.86
CA GLU A 78 -1.81 13.85 -3.04
C GLU A 78 -1.32 12.39 -3.05
N PHE A 79 -1.87 11.60 -2.13
CA PHE A 79 -1.54 10.19 -1.95
C PHE A 79 -2.62 9.29 -2.55
N VAL A 80 -2.18 8.15 -3.09
CA VAL A 80 -3.09 7.14 -3.67
C VAL A 80 -3.89 6.40 -2.59
N PHE A 81 -3.31 6.22 -1.40
CA PHE A 81 -3.97 5.52 -0.30
C PHE A 81 -4.41 6.51 0.77
N VAL A 82 -5.63 7.01 0.63
CA VAL A 82 -6.28 7.91 1.58
C VAL A 82 -7.57 7.31 2.13
N SER A 83 -7.93 7.65 3.38
CA SER A 83 -9.24 7.36 3.94
C SER A 83 -10.32 8.24 3.30
N GLU A 84 -11.58 7.91 3.56
CA GLU A 84 -12.75 8.73 3.17
C GLU A 84 -12.64 10.18 3.67
N SER A 85 -12.01 10.40 4.83
CA SER A 85 -11.72 11.74 5.36
C SER A 85 -10.61 12.50 4.63
N GLY A 86 -10.03 11.94 3.56
CA GLY A 86 -8.90 12.51 2.83
C GLY A 86 -7.56 12.36 3.55
N THR A 87 -7.51 11.64 4.67
CA THR A 87 -6.26 11.44 5.43
C THR A 87 -5.48 10.26 4.88
N ARG A 88 -4.18 10.42 4.64
CA ARG A 88 -3.31 9.32 4.18
C ARG A 88 -3.41 8.11 5.12
N MET A 89 -3.63 6.92 4.55
CA MET A 89 -3.59 5.68 5.31
C MET A 89 -2.17 5.36 5.75
N THR A 90 -2.00 4.87 6.97
CA THR A 90 -0.69 4.43 7.48
C THR A 90 -0.46 2.94 7.27
N THR A 91 0.78 2.49 7.40
CA THR A 91 1.15 1.06 7.37
C THR A 91 0.31 0.25 8.34
N ASN A 92 0.01 0.80 9.52
CA ASN A 92 -0.79 0.11 10.53
C ASN A 92 -2.24 -0.11 10.08
N VAL A 93 -2.84 0.85 9.38
CA VAL A 93 -4.20 0.72 8.82
C VAL A 93 -4.24 -0.42 7.80
N ILE A 94 -3.33 -0.41 6.83
CA ILE A 94 -3.25 -1.46 5.80
C ILE A 94 -2.99 -2.83 6.42
N ARG A 95 -2.08 -2.92 7.40
CA ARG A 95 -1.79 -4.16 8.13
C ARG A 95 -3.02 -4.71 8.85
N ARG A 96 -3.74 -3.86 9.60
CA ARG A 96 -4.96 -4.28 10.32
C ARG A 96 -6.07 -4.73 9.36
N ARG A 97 -6.23 -4.04 8.22
CA ARG A 97 -7.18 -4.46 7.18
C ARG A 97 -6.82 -5.84 6.63
N MET A 98 -5.55 -6.08 6.28
CA MET A 98 -5.09 -7.40 5.84
C MET A 98 -5.33 -8.48 6.91
N GLU A 99 -5.00 -8.20 8.17
CA GLU A 99 -5.23 -9.14 9.28
C GLU A 99 -6.71 -9.47 9.46
N LYS A 100 -7.60 -8.47 9.36
CA LYS A 100 -9.05 -8.67 9.42
C LYS A 100 -9.54 -9.56 8.27
N SER A 101 -9.06 -9.32 7.05
CA SER A 101 -9.43 -10.11 5.88
C SER A 101 -8.93 -11.55 5.94
N CYS A 102 -7.75 -11.79 6.55
CA CYS A 102 -7.24 -13.14 6.79
C CYS A 102 -8.08 -13.87 7.85
N LYS A 103 -8.40 -13.20 8.97
CA LYS A 103 -9.25 -13.76 10.03
C LYS A 103 -10.63 -14.13 9.52
N ALA A 104 -11.25 -13.27 8.71
CA ALA A 104 -12.55 -13.53 8.11
C ALA A 104 -12.58 -14.78 7.22
N ARG A 105 -11.42 -15.20 6.69
CA ARG A 105 -11.25 -16.39 5.85
C ARG A 105 -10.62 -17.57 6.59
N ASN A 106 -10.53 -17.51 7.92
CA ASN A 106 -9.87 -18.53 8.75
C ASN A 106 -8.43 -18.84 8.32
N LEU A 107 -7.74 -17.88 7.69
CA LEU A 107 -6.35 -18.01 7.35
C LEU A 107 -5.52 -17.74 8.60
N HIS A 108 -4.96 -18.81 9.18
CA HIS A 108 -4.09 -18.72 10.34
C HIS A 108 -2.76 -18.05 9.97
N ARG A 109 -2.17 -17.36 10.95
CA ARG A 109 -0.90 -16.66 10.84
C ARG A 109 0.26 -17.65 10.71
N SER A 110 0.47 -18.22 9.52
CA SER A 110 1.68 -18.98 9.21
C SER A 110 2.83 -18.01 8.90
N ARG A 111 4.05 -18.30 9.39
CA ARG A 111 5.26 -17.51 9.04
C ARG A 111 5.66 -17.66 7.57
N ARG A 112 5.03 -18.58 6.85
CA ARG A 112 5.12 -18.78 5.39
C ARG A 112 3.69 -18.86 4.85
N ILE A 113 3.22 -17.78 4.23
CA ILE A 113 1.94 -17.80 3.52
C ILE A 113 2.27 -17.78 2.02
N LYS A 114 1.72 -18.74 1.28
CA LYS A 114 1.92 -18.88 -0.17
C LYS A 114 1.19 -17.73 -0.89
N GLN A 115 1.85 -17.11 -1.86
CA GLN A 115 1.42 -15.88 -2.54
C GLN A 115 0.10 -16.02 -3.32
N GLU A 116 -0.29 -17.23 -3.72
CA GLU A 116 -1.38 -17.46 -4.69
C GLU A 116 -2.78 -17.14 -4.13
N GLU A 117 -3.07 -17.38 -2.85
CA GLU A 117 -4.42 -17.16 -2.29
C GLU A 117 -4.68 -15.71 -1.82
N HIS A 118 -3.64 -14.87 -1.69
CA HIS A 118 -3.79 -13.50 -1.17
C HIS A 118 -4.29 -12.48 -2.21
N THR A 119 -4.18 -12.82 -3.49
CA THR A 119 -4.42 -11.94 -4.61
C THR A 119 -5.89 -11.52 -4.70
N GLU A 120 -6.79 -12.49 -4.58
CA GLU A 120 -8.23 -12.24 -4.53
C GLU A 120 -8.62 -11.49 -3.25
N VAL A 121 -8.01 -11.81 -2.11
CA VAL A 121 -8.32 -11.20 -0.82
C VAL A 121 -7.96 -9.71 -0.78
N PHE A 122 -6.82 -9.33 -1.35
CA PHE A 122 -6.35 -7.93 -1.36
C PHE A 122 -7.12 -7.09 -2.37
N CYS A 123 -7.39 -7.64 -3.55
CA CYS A 123 -8.19 -6.99 -4.58
C CYS A 123 -9.62 -6.76 -4.09
N TRP A 124 -10.24 -7.78 -3.48
CA TRP A 124 -11.56 -7.64 -2.86
C TRP A 124 -11.55 -6.67 -1.68
N THR A 125 -10.57 -6.72 -0.77
CA THR A 125 -10.59 -5.83 0.41
C THR A 125 -10.36 -4.35 0.07
N ILE A 126 -9.51 -4.04 -0.92
CA ILE A 126 -9.30 -2.66 -1.37
C ILE A 126 -10.48 -2.17 -2.22
N MET A 127 -11.03 -3.01 -3.09
CA MET A 127 -12.19 -2.62 -3.91
C MET A 127 -13.50 -2.55 -3.11
N TRP A 128 -13.72 -3.40 -2.10
CA TRP A 128 -14.94 -3.40 -1.28
C TRP A 128 -14.97 -2.37 -0.16
N THR A 129 -13.85 -1.73 0.21
CA THR A 129 -13.90 -0.62 1.18
C THR A 129 -13.90 0.76 0.52
N ASN A 130 -13.84 0.82 -0.82
CA ASN A 130 -13.97 2.07 -1.60
C ASN A 130 -15.26 2.09 -2.44
N VAL A 131 -16.15 1.11 -2.20
CA VAL A 131 -17.54 1.11 -2.63
C VAL A 131 -18.31 0.73 -1.37
N TRP A 132 -19.24 1.60 -0.97
CA TRP A 132 -20.03 1.63 0.29
C TRP A 132 -19.43 2.47 1.42
#